data_AF-A0A814SKD1-F1
#
_entry.id   AF-A0A814SKD1-F1
#
_cell.length_a   1.000
_cell.length_b   1.000
_cell.length_c   1.000
_cell.angle_alpha   90.00
_cell.angle_beta   90.00
_cell.angle_gamma   90.00
#
_symmetry.space_group_name_H-M   'P 1'
#
loop_
_entity.id
_entity.type
_entity.pdbx_description
1 polymer ?
#
loop_
_entity_poly.entity_id
_entity_poly.type
_entity_poly.pdbx_seq_one_letter_code
_entity_poly.pdbx_strand_id
1 'polypeptide(L)'
;FSELEQAANKFKTNIKVRCESEPSLSSGQIFIDEQSKIAESTGISYQDLAIALPKYSPMKPGLQKRKKRGCPKLARTIRYLVIPIEYTKTSNGDNFLIYNNKNKILVFCSPSQLEALSKATHWYADGTFRTAARHSYQLYIIHAYVNGHMIACCFALMNRRIKYLINQKILL
;
A
#
# COMPACT_ATOMS: atom_id res chain seq x y z
N PHE A 1 -13.81 -25.67 -25.23
CA PHE A 1 -12.52 -25.88 -24.54
C PHE A 1 -11.44 -24.89 -24.96
N SER A 2 -11.28 -24.55 -26.26
CA SER A 2 -10.25 -23.60 -26.73
C SER A 2 -10.40 -22.16 -26.21
N GLU A 3 -11.61 -21.60 -26.16
CA GLU A 3 -11.83 -20.20 -25.77
C GLU A 3 -11.61 -19.92 -24.27
N LEU A 4 -12.08 -20.82 -23.40
CA LEU A 4 -11.86 -20.75 -21.95
C LEU A 4 -10.39 -20.89 -21.58
N GLU A 5 -9.66 -21.76 -22.27
CA GLU A 5 -8.23 -21.95 -22.06
C GLU A 5 -7.42 -20.73 -22.55
N GLN A 6 -7.79 -20.15 -23.69
CA GLN A 6 -7.24 -18.88 -24.16
C GLN A 6 -7.54 -17.74 -23.19
N ALA A 7 -8.75 -17.64 -22.67
CA ALA A 7 -9.13 -16.66 -21.65
C ALA A 7 -8.33 -16.83 -20.35
N ALA A 8 -8.11 -18.07 -19.90
CA ALA A 8 -7.32 -18.36 -18.70
C ALA A 8 -5.81 -18.02 -18.88
N ASN A 9 -5.26 -18.23 -20.09
CA ASN A 9 -3.89 -17.85 -20.40
C ASN A 9 -3.72 -16.33 -20.51
N LYS A 10 -4.70 -15.65 -21.13
CA LYS A 10 -4.78 -14.19 -21.18
C LYS A 10 -4.89 -13.60 -19.77
N PHE A 11 -5.76 -14.15 -18.92
CA PHE A 11 -5.91 -13.78 -17.51
C PHE A 11 -4.57 -13.80 -16.77
N LYS A 12 -3.86 -14.95 -16.80
CA LYS A 12 -2.56 -15.12 -16.12
C LYS A 12 -1.53 -14.10 -16.59
N THR A 13 -1.55 -13.75 -17.88
CA THR A 13 -0.62 -12.81 -18.49
C THR A 13 -0.95 -11.38 -18.06
N ASN A 14 -2.21 -10.99 -18.17
CA ASN A 14 -2.70 -9.66 -17.82
C ASN A 14 -2.45 -9.34 -16.35
N ILE A 15 -2.82 -10.22 -15.41
CA ILE A 15 -2.61 -9.92 -13.98
C ILE A 15 -1.12 -9.75 -13.63
N LYS A 16 -0.21 -10.44 -14.34
CA LYS A 16 1.24 -10.30 -14.13
C LYS A 16 1.75 -8.95 -14.64
N VAL A 17 1.29 -8.54 -15.83
CA VAL A 17 1.63 -7.24 -16.43
C VAL A 17 1.09 -6.12 -15.56
N ARG A 18 -0.19 -6.17 -15.19
CA ARG A 18 -0.86 -5.18 -14.36
C ARG A 18 -0.27 -5.07 -12.96
N CYS A 19 0.17 -6.18 -12.35
CA CYS A 19 0.91 -6.09 -11.09
C CYS A 19 2.17 -5.21 -11.21
N GLU A 20 2.83 -5.23 -12.36
CA GLU A 20 4.07 -4.48 -12.60
C GLU A 20 3.80 -3.02 -13.00
N SER A 21 2.75 -2.76 -13.79
CA SER A 21 2.39 -1.41 -14.27
C SER A 21 1.45 -0.62 -13.37
N GLU A 22 0.70 -1.27 -12.49
CA GLU A 22 -0.29 -0.65 -11.59
C GLU A 22 0.14 -0.84 -10.12
N PRO A 23 1.19 -0.12 -9.65
CA PRO A 23 1.70 -0.29 -8.30
C PRO A 23 0.69 0.08 -7.21
N SER A 24 -0.25 0.99 -7.49
CA SER A 24 -1.30 1.48 -6.57
C SER A 24 -2.34 0.42 -6.17
N LEU A 25 -2.63 -0.56 -7.02
CA LEU A 25 -3.61 -1.60 -6.73
C LEU A 25 -2.96 -2.83 -6.09
N SER A 26 -3.60 -3.42 -5.08
CA SER A 26 -3.11 -4.69 -4.53
C SER A 26 -3.23 -5.82 -5.55
N SER A 27 -2.37 -6.85 -5.44
CA SER A 27 -2.48 -8.03 -6.32
C SER A 27 -3.82 -8.75 -6.23
N GLY A 28 -4.53 -8.60 -5.10
CA GLY A 28 -5.88 -9.12 -4.93
C GLY A 28 -6.92 -8.30 -5.69
N GLN A 29 -6.85 -6.97 -5.61
CA GLN A 29 -7.72 -6.08 -6.39
C GLN A 29 -7.54 -6.30 -7.90
N ILE A 30 -6.29 -6.39 -8.37
CA ILE A 30 -6.00 -6.66 -9.79
C ILE A 30 -6.59 -8.01 -10.22
N PHE A 31 -6.48 -9.04 -9.36
CA PHE A 31 -7.03 -10.37 -9.66
C PHE A 31 -8.55 -10.34 -9.79
N ILE A 32 -9.25 -9.69 -8.86
CA ILE A 32 -10.71 -9.58 -8.84
C ILE A 32 -11.20 -8.74 -10.04
N ASP A 33 -10.55 -7.62 -10.31
CA ASP A 33 -10.89 -6.74 -11.43
C ASP A 33 -10.70 -7.45 -12.78
N GLU A 34 -9.61 -8.20 -12.96
CA GLU A 34 -9.40 -8.98 -14.18
C GLU A 34 -10.42 -10.12 -14.32
N GLN A 35 -10.82 -10.75 -13.21
CA GLN A 35 -11.86 -11.78 -13.22
C GLN A 35 -13.20 -11.18 -13.66
N SER A 36 -13.52 -9.97 -13.17
CA SER A 36 -14.75 -9.25 -13.52
C SER A 36 -14.80 -8.90 -15.01
N LYS A 37 -13.68 -8.42 -15.58
CA LYS A 37 -13.55 -8.12 -17.01
C LYS A 37 -13.77 -9.35 -17.91
N ILE A 38 -13.32 -10.52 -17.48
CA ILE A 38 -13.54 -11.76 -18.23
C ILE A 38 -15.00 -12.18 -18.14
N ALA A 39 -15.63 -12.09 -16.96
CA ALA A 39 -17.05 -12.39 -16.79
C ALA A 39 -17.91 -11.54 -17.72
N GLU A 40 -17.66 -10.23 -17.76
CA GLU A 40 -18.36 -9.29 -18.63
C GLU A 40 -18.15 -9.55 -20.12
N SER A 41 -16.91 -9.84 -20.54
CA SER A 41 -16.61 -10.05 -21.97
C SER A 41 -17.06 -11.39 -22.53
N THR A 42 -17.17 -12.41 -21.68
CA THR A 42 -17.53 -13.78 -22.11
C THR A 42 -18.95 -14.20 -21.74
N GLY A 43 -19.63 -13.44 -20.88
CA GLY A 43 -20.94 -13.80 -20.33
C GLY A 43 -20.91 -15.01 -19.39
N ILE A 44 -19.73 -15.50 -19.02
CA ILE A 44 -19.55 -16.68 -18.17
C ILE A 44 -19.80 -16.31 -16.71
N SER A 45 -20.48 -17.19 -15.98
CA SER A 45 -20.75 -16.98 -14.56
C SER A 45 -19.45 -16.95 -13.72
N TYR A 46 -19.48 -16.22 -12.60
CA TYR A 46 -18.33 -16.20 -11.68
C TYR A 46 -17.96 -17.59 -11.13
N GLN A 47 -18.94 -18.48 -11.00
CA GLN A 47 -18.74 -19.84 -10.49
C GLN A 47 -17.94 -20.67 -11.49
N ASP A 48 -18.33 -20.62 -12.77
CA ASP A 48 -17.62 -21.32 -13.84
C ASP A 48 -16.20 -20.76 -14.05
N LEU A 49 -16.05 -19.44 -13.94
CA LEU A 49 -14.74 -18.80 -13.95
C LEU A 49 -13.87 -19.21 -12.76
N ALA A 50 -14.43 -19.38 -11.57
CA ALA A 50 -13.67 -19.82 -10.40
C ALA A 50 -13.12 -21.26 -10.55
N ILE A 51 -13.79 -22.08 -11.35
CA ILE A 51 -13.36 -23.43 -11.70
C ILE A 51 -12.28 -23.38 -12.79
N ALA A 52 -12.47 -22.56 -13.82
CA ALA A 52 -11.56 -22.48 -14.97
C ALA A 52 -10.28 -21.69 -14.70
N LEU A 53 -10.33 -20.66 -13.83
CA LEU A 53 -9.21 -19.79 -13.53
C LEU A 53 -8.34 -20.32 -12.38
N PRO A 54 -7.03 -20.01 -12.38
CA PRO A 54 -6.16 -20.35 -11.27
C PRO A 54 -6.55 -19.62 -9.99
N LYS A 55 -6.47 -20.31 -8.84
CA LYS A 55 -6.74 -19.70 -7.54
C LYS A 55 -5.71 -18.63 -7.19
N TYR A 56 -6.14 -17.56 -6.50
CA TYR A 56 -5.27 -16.46 -6.11
C TYR A 56 -4.12 -16.87 -5.15
N SER A 57 -4.41 -17.73 -4.16
CA SER A 57 -3.46 -18.05 -3.09
C SER A 57 -2.12 -18.61 -3.61
N PRO A 58 -2.08 -19.63 -4.49
CA PRO A 58 -0.83 -20.10 -5.11
C PRO A 58 -0.13 -19.06 -5.99
N MET A 59 -0.87 -18.14 -6.61
CA MET A 59 -0.31 -17.12 -7.49
C MET A 59 0.29 -15.94 -6.73
N LYS A 60 -0.20 -15.67 -5.52
CA LYS A 60 0.15 -14.50 -4.71
C LYS A 60 1.67 -14.27 -4.61
N PRO A 61 2.54 -15.26 -4.33
CA PRO A 61 3.99 -15.02 -4.28
C PRO A 61 4.58 -14.51 -5.60
N GLY A 62 4.14 -15.09 -6.72
CA GLY A 62 4.59 -14.69 -8.06
C GLY A 62 4.13 -13.28 -8.44
N LEU A 63 2.88 -12.94 -8.12
CA LEU A 63 2.31 -11.61 -8.35
C LEU A 63 3.02 -10.54 -7.50
N GLN A 64 3.30 -10.84 -6.23
CA GLN A 64 4.06 -9.96 -5.34
C GLN A 64 5.49 -9.73 -5.84
N LYS A 65 6.13 -10.76 -6.43
CA LYS A 65 7.44 -10.61 -7.09
C LYS A 65 7.37 -9.67 -8.30
N ARG A 66 6.29 -9.74 -9.11
CA ARG A 66 6.09 -8.81 -10.25
C ARG A 66 5.82 -7.39 -9.78
N LYS A 67 4.96 -7.18 -8.76
CA LYS A 67 4.75 -5.84 -8.16
C LYS A 67 6.07 -5.19 -7.74
N LYS A 68 6.95 -5.95 -7.08
CA LYS A 68 8.26 -5.44 -6.65
C LYS A 68 9.18 -5.00 -7.80
N ARG A 69 8.96 -5.47 -9.03
CA ARG A 69 9.76 -5.03 -10.20
C ARG A 69 9.36 -3.65 -10.70
N GLY A 70 8.07 -3.31 -10.59
CA GLY A 70 7.55 -1.97 -10.91
C GLY A 70 7.79 -0.94 -9.81
N CYS A 71 8.10 -1.39 -8.58
CA CYS A 71 8.44 -0.49 -7.50
C CYS A 71 9.87 0.07 -7.65
N PRO A 72 10.10 1.35 -7.33
CA PRO A 72 11.45 1.91 -7.25
C PRO A 72 12.34 1.08 -6.32
N LYS A 73 13.63 0.93 -6.69
CA LYS A 73 14.62 0.32 -5.80
C LYS A 73 14.68 1.14 -4.52
N LEU A 74 14.46 0.48 -3.39
CA LEU A 74 14.48 1.17 -2.12
C LEU A 74 15.88 1.70 -1.80
N ALA A 75 15.95 2.97 -1.41
CA ALA A 75 17.20 3.58 -0.99
C ALA A 75 17.80 2.86 0.24
N ARG A 76 19.13 2.77 0.26
CA ARG A 76 19.87 2.14 1.35
C ARG A 76 19.73 2.90 2.68
N THR A 77 19.49 4.21 2.61
CA THR A 77 19.13 5.03 3.78
C THR A 77 18.01 5.99 3.39
N ILE A 78 17.14 6.33 4.33
CA ILE A 78 16.06 7.32 4.13
C ILE A 78 16.64 8.68 3.70
N ARG A 79 17.85 9.05 4.14
CA ARG A 79 18.54 10.28 3.72
C ARG A 79 18.66 10.41 2.19
N TYR A 80 18.84 9.30 1.47
CA TYR A 80 18.93 9.27 0.01
C TYR A 80 17.63 8.77 -0.65
N LEU A 81 16.52 8.70 0.10
CA LEU A 81 15.23 8.34 -0.45
C LEU A 81 14.72 9.50 -1.32
N VAL A 82 14.62 9.24 -2.61
CA VAL A 82 13.85 10.09 -3.53
C VAL A 82 12.41 9.61 -3.48
N ILE A 83 11.48 10.50 -3.14
CA ILE A 83 10.04 10.18 -3.08
C ILE A 83 9.43 10.65 -4.41
N PRO A 84 8.95 9.73 -5.27
CA PRO A 84 8.18 10.09 -6.45
C PRO A 84 6.95 10.93 -6.10
N ILE A 85 6.58 11.86 -6.98
CA ILE A 85 5.43 12.75 -6.77
C ILE A 85 4.13 11.97 -6.54
N GLU A 86 3.94 10.84 -7.23
CA GLU A 86 2.81 9.93 -7.05
C GLU A 86 2.66 9.39 -5.60
N TYR A 87 3.73 9.36 -4.81
CA TYR A 87 3.67 8.92 -3.40
C TYR A 87 3.49 10.07 -2.42
N THR A 88 3.47 11.31 -2.91
CA THR A 88 3.19 12.50 -2.09
C THR A 88 1.70 12.82 -2.03
N LYS A 89 0.87 12.10 -2.79
CA LYS A 89 -0.57 12.33 -2.92
C LYS A 89 -1.38 11.06 -2.63
N THR A 90 -2.65 11.23 -2.27
CA THR A 90 -3.61 10.13 -2.19
C THR A 90 -4.06 9.70 -3.58
N SER A 91 -4.78 8.57 -3.68
CA SER A 91 -5.40 8.13 -4.94
C SER A 91 -6.40 9.13 -5.51
N ASN A 92 -6.96 10.00 -4.66
CA ASN A 92 -7.91 11.04 -5.05
C ASN A 92 -7.22 12.37 -5.38
N GLY A 93 -5.88 12.43 -5.30
CA GLY A 93 -5.09 13.60 -5.65
C GLY A 93 -4.79 14.56 -4.49
N ASP A 94 -5.29 14.28 -3.28
CA ASP A 94 -5.03 15.12 -2.10
C ASP A 94 -3.57 15.05 -1.68
N ASN A 95 -3.05 16.12 -1.08
CA ASN A 95 -1.73 16.09 -0.47
C ASN A 95 -1.69 15.05 0.66
N PHE A 96 -0.65 14.22 0.64
CA PHE A 96 -0.46 13.15 1.61
C PHE A 96 0.86 13.30 2.37
N LEU A 97 1.97 13.61 1.68
CA LEU A 97 3.23 13.96 2.36
C LEU A 97 3.13 15.38 2.91
N ILE A 98 2.98 15.52 4.22
CA ILE A 98 2.76 16.82 4.90
C ILE A 98 4.02 17.37 5.58
N TYR A 99 5.03 16.52 5.82
CA TYR A 99 6.30 16.96 6.40
C TYR A 99 7.49 16.15 5.88
N ASN A 100 8.57 16.83 5.53
CA ASN A 100 9.84 16.22 5.15
C ASN A 100 11.04 16.98 5.73
N ASN A 101 11.71 16.41 6.73
CA ASN A 101 12.94 16.97 7.28
C ASN A 101 14.18 16.32 6.64
N LYS A 102 14.53 16.75 5.42
CA LYS A 102 15.71 16.25 4.67
C LYS A 102 15.78 14.71 4.67
N ASN A 103 14.63 14.08 4.52
CA ASN A 103 14.40 12.64 4.59
C ASN A 103 14.94 11.97 5.87
N LYS A 104 14.96 12.67 7.01
CA LYS A 104 15.20 12.06 8.33
C LYS A 104 13.90 11.58 8.97
N ILE A 105 12.84 12.37 8.78
CA ILE A 105 11.47 12.14 9.21
C ILE A 105 10.60 12.53 8.03
N LEU A 106 9.75 11.61 7.60
CA LEU A 106 8.71 11.82 6.60
C LEU A 106 7.37 11.58 7.28
N VAL A 107 6.45 12.53 7.19
CA VAL A 107 5.11 12.37 7.77
C VAL A 107 4.08 12.42 6.66
N PHE A 108 3.25 11.39 6.63
CA PHE A 108 2.16 11.25 5.69
C PHE A 108 0.82 11.28 6.43
N CYS A 109 -0.09 12.15 6.02
CA CYS A 109 -1.44 12.26 6.55
C CYS A 109 -2.28 13.08 5.56
N SER A 110 -3.44 12.57 5.14
CA SER A 110 -4.36 13.34 4.29
C SER A 110 -5.11 14.40 5.09
N PRO A 111 -5.72 15.41 4.45
CA PRO A 111 -6.58 16.39 5.13
C PRO A 111 -7.71 15.72 5.93
N SER A 112 -8.36 14.71 5.36
CA SER A 112 -9.42 13.95 6.03
C SER A 112 -8.91 13.14 7.23
N GLN A 113 -7.69 12.60 7.16
CA GLN A 113 -7.06 11.91 8.29
C GLN A 113 -6.65 12.88 9.40
N LEU A 114 -6.19 14.09 9.06
CA LEU A 114 -5.93 15.15 10.03
C LEU A 114 -7.21 15.60 10.73
N GLU A 115 -8.30 15.72 9.98
CA GLU A 115 -9.63 16.02 10.54
C GLU A 115 -10.14 14.89 11.45
N ALA A 116 -9.93 13.63 11.06
CA ALA A 116 -10.27 12.49 11.91
C ALA A 116 -9.47 12.50 13.22
N LEU A 117 -8.18 12.84 13.17
CA LEU A 117 -7.35 13.02 14.36
C LEU A 117 -7.87 14.18 15.22
N SER A 118 -8.14 15.35 14.64
CA SER A 118 -8.57 16.53 15.41
C SER A 118 -9.92 16.33 16.11
N LYS A 119 -10.81 15.51 15.54
CA LYS A 119 -12.12 15.19 16.11
C LYS A 119 -12.10 13.98 17.05
N ALA A 120 -11.05 13.15 17.03
CA ALA A 120 -10.99 11.95 17.84
C ALA A 120 -10.73 12.27 19.31
N THR A 121 -11.48 11.63 20.20
CA THR A 121 -11.30 11.76 21.66
C THR A 121 -10.09 11.00 22.17
N HIS A 122 -9.70 9.93 21.49
CA HIS A 122 -8.57 9.08 21.86
C HIS A 122 -7.67 8.82 20.67
N TRP A 123 -6.38 8.97 20.88
CA TRP A 123 -5.34 8.60 19.93
C TRP A 123 -4.54 7.43 20.46
N TYR A 124 -4.20 6.51 19.58
CA TYR A 124 -3.29 5.40 19.85
C TYR A 124 -2.12 5.52 18.91
N ALA A 125 -0.92 5.18 19.35
CA ALA A 125 0.23 5.20 18.47
C ALA A 125 1.20 4.08 18.78
N ASP A 126 1.70 3.44 17.73
CA ASP A 126 2.67 2.36 17.85
C ASP A 126 3.77 2.48 16.80
N GLY A 127 4.97 2.05 17.20
CA GLY A 127 6.17 2.04 16.40
C GLY A 127 6.49 0.63 15.93
N THR A 128 6.26 0.33 14.65
CA THR A 128 6.56 -0.99 14.10
C THR A 128 7.97 -1.03 13.49
N PHE A 129 8.80 -1.96 13.98
CA PHE A 129 10.17 -2.18 13.48
C PHE A 129 10.24 -3.23 12.35
N ARG A 130 9.16 -3.99 12.12
CA ARG A 130 9.17 -5.19 11.26
C ARG A 130 9.13 -4.93 9.75
N THR A 131 8.74 -3.72 9.32
CA THR A 131 8.51 -3.39 7.89
C THR A 131 9.60 -2.52 7.27
N ALA A 132 10.54 -2.04 8.08
CA ALA A 132 11.64 -1.19 7.69
C ALA A 132 12.76 -2.00 7.01
N ALA A 133 12.82 -1.93 5.68
CA ALA A 133 13.79 -2.66 4.89
C ALA A 133 15.24 -2.51 5.36
N ARG A 134 15.87 -3.62 5.78
CA ARG A 134 17.32 -3.89 5.95
C ARG A 134 18.19 -2.86 6.71
N HIS A 135 17.68 -1.69 7.05
CA HIS A 135 18.38 -0.51 7.56
C HIS A 135 17.52 0.18 8.62
N SER A 136 17.26 -0.49 9.75
CA SER A 136 16.79 0.10 11.02
C SER A 136 15.84 1.32 10.97
N TYR A 137 14.86 1.35 10.06
CA TYR A 137 13.80 2.36 10.09
C TYR A 137 12.74 2.00 11.11
N GLN A 138 11.98 2.99 11.52
CA GLN A 138 10.76 2.81 12.28
C GLN A 138 9.62 3.45 11.51
N LEU A 139 8.53 2.70 11.34
CA LEU A 139 7.26 3.26 10.91
C LEU A 139 6.42 3.48 12.17
N TYR A 140 6.19 4.74 12.51
CA TYR A 140 5.32 5.14 13.60
C TYR A 140 3.95 5.51 13.04
N ILE A 141 2.89 4.91 13.57
CA ILE A 141 1.53 5.11 13.09
C ILE A 141 0.69 5.67 14.22
N ILE A 142 0.00 6.78 13.96
CA ILE A 142 -1.00 7.36 14.87
C ILE A 142 -2.38 6.98 14.34
N HIS A 143 -3.17 6.38 15.23
CA HIS A 143 -4.53 5.97 15.01
C HIS A 143 -5.49 6.89 15.76
N ALA A 144 -6.57 7.28 15.08
CA ALA A 144 -7.71 7.98 15.67
C ALA A 144 -8.79 6.96 16.04
N TYR A 145 -9.41 7.09 17.21
CA TYR A 145 -10.63 6.36 17.55
C TYR A 145 -11.86 7.17 17.17
N VAL A 146 -12.57 6.73 16.14
CA VAL A 146 -13.73 7.43 15.57
C VAL A 146 -14.87 6.44 15.42
N ASN A 147 -16.03 6.75 16.00
CA ASN A 147 -17.26 5.95 15.89
C ASN A 147 -17.08 4.46 16.21
N GLY A 148 -16.30 4.13 17.25
CA GLY A 148 -16.07 2.73 17.63
C GLY A 148 -14.91 2.05 16.90
N HIS A 149 -14.28 2.70 15.94
CA HIS A 149 -13.24 2.13 15.08
C HIS A 149 -11.89 2.82 15.25
N MET A 150 -10.81 2.04 15.25
CA MET A 150 -9.45 2.58 15.14
C MET A 150 -9.07 2.75 13.67
N ILE A 151 -8.77 3.99 13.29
CA ILE A 151 -8.40 4.36 11.92
C ILE A 151 -6.94 4.82 11.93
N ALA A 152 -6.09 4.22 11.08
CA ALA A 152 -4.72 4.71 10.90
C ALA A 152 -4.75 6.04 10.11
N CYS A 153 -4.27 7.11 10.74
CA CYS A 153 -4.41 8.46 10.20
C CYS A 153 -3.08 9.07 9.79
N CYS A 154 -2.05 8.96 10.63
CA CYS A 154 -0.76 9.60 10.37
C CYS A 154 0.38 8.57 10.41
N PHE A 155 1.24 8.62 9.41
CA PHE A 155 2.35 7.68 9.21
C PHE A 155 3.67 8.44 9.21
N ALA A 156 4.54 8.19 10.19
CA ALA A 156 5.86 8.79 10.26
C ALA A 156 6.94 7.75 9.99
N LEU A 157 7.72 7.94 8.93
CA LEU A 157 8.88 7.12 8.58
C LEU A 157 10.16 7.79 9.08
N MET A 158 10.93 7.09 9.92
CA MET A 158 12.07 7.67 10.66
C MET A 158 13.33 6.80 10.57
N ASN A 159 14.51 7.45 10.58
CA ASN A 159 15.83 6.80 10.47
C ASN A 159 16.39 6.19 11.78
N ARG A 160 15.68 6.25 12.92
CA ARG A 160 16.21 5.87 14.24
C ARG A 160 15.17 5.18 15.11
N ARG A 161 15.64 4.29 15.99
CA ARG A 161 14.85 3.70 17.08
C ARG A 161 14.45 4.82 18.05
N ILE A 162 13.15 4.95 18.33
CA ILE A 162 12.60 5.80 19.40
C ILE A 162 13.05 5.22 20.76
N LYS A 163 14.28 5.52 21.18
CA LYS A 163 14.67 5.54 22.60
C LYS A 163 15.10 6.94 23.06
N TYR A 164 15.42 7.84 22.12
CA TYR A 164 16.01 9.16 22.43
C TYR A 164 15.12 10.37 22.11
N LEU A 165 14.04 10.22 21.35
CA LEU A 165 13.20 11.36 20.93
C LEU A 165 12.07 11.71 21.91
N ILE A 166 11.64 10.78 22.77
CA ILE A 166 10.63 11.09 23.81
C ILE A 166 11.20 12.06 24.87
N ASN A 167 12.52 12.11 25.04
CA ASN A 167 13.18 13.03 25.98
C ASN A 167 13.59 14.39 25.36
N GLN A 168 13.39 14.59 24.06
CA GLN A 168 13.50 15.92 23.45
C GLN A 168 12.13 16.32 22.94
N LYS A 169 11.38 16.96 23.84
CA LYS A 169 10.19 17.78 23.61
C LYS A 169 9.79 17.85 22.13
N ILE A 170 8.81 17.02 21.75
CA ILE A 170 7.90 17.36 20.66
C ILE A 170 7.13 18.59 21.17
N LEU A 171 7.74 19.76 21.01
CA LEU A 171 7.05 21.04 20.99
C LEU A 171 6.43 21.12 19.60
N LEU A 172 5.17 20.72 19.53
CA LEU A 172 4.23 21.37 18.62
C LEU A 172 4.12 22.84 19.02
#